data_AF-A0A398DRH9-F1
#
_entry.id   AF-A0A398DRH9-F1
#
_cell.length_a   1.000
_cell.length_b   1.000
_cell.length_c   1.000
_cell.angle_alpha   90.00
_cell.angle_beta   90.00
_cell.angle_gamma   90.00
#
_symmetry.space_group_name_H-M   'P 1'
#
loop_
_entity.id
_entity.type
_entity.pdbx_description
1 polymer ?
#
loop_
_entity_poly.entity_id
_entity_poly.type
_entity_poly.pdbx_seq_one_letter_code
_entity_poly.pdbx_strand_id
1 'polypeptide(L)'
;MYWHHKGTNALAQNKTSIAVTALARAIALPGAASVCYYNLAMALGAARETERATMFLQKAIALRPDDPELLMRSVRIMNGWGRRATAIECLRAFTRSGRRRHDVELLLSELLADS
;
A
#
# COMPACT_ATOMS: atom_id res chain seq x y z
N MET A 1 9.82 17.26 -2.83
CA MET A 1 9.20 16.69 -4.06
C MET A 1 10.20 16.03 -5.02
N TYR A 2 11.45 16.49 -5.15
CA TYR A 2 12.44 15.88 -6.07
C TYR A 2 12.59 14.35 -5.91
N TRP A 3 12.79 13.87 -4.67
CA TRP A 3 12.94 12.44 -4.39
C TRP A 3 11.72 11.60 -4.77
N HIS A 4 10.51 12.13 -4.58
CA HIS A 4 9.27 11.47 -4.97
C HIS A 4 9.18 11.30 -6.49
N HIS A 5 9.44 12.36 -7.26
CA HIS A 5 9.39 12.28 -8.73
C HIS A 5 10.49 11.36 -9.28
N LYS A 6 11.71 11.48 -8.75
CA LYS A 6 12.82 10.57 -9.13
C LYS A 6 12.46 9.11 -8.87
N GLY A 7 11.91 8.82 -7.70
CA GLY A 7 11.50 7.48 -7.31
C GLY A 7 10.38 6.91 -8.17
N THR A 8 9.35 7.71 -8.43
CA THR A 8 8.20 7.33 -9.28
C THR A 8 8.63 7.08 -10.72
N ASN A 9 9.47 7.95 -11.28
CA ASN A 9 10.03 7.76 -12.62
C ASN A 9 10.92 6.51 -12.71
N ALA A 10 11.73 6.25 -11.69
CA ALA A 10 12.54 5.04 -11.63
C ALA A 10 11.68 3.77 -11.55
N LEU A 11 10.58 3.81 -10.79
CA LEU A 11 9.63 2.71 -10.69
C LEU A 11 8.97 2.40 -12.05
N ALA A 12 8.52 3.45 -12.77
CA ALA A 12 7.95 3.30 -14.11
C ALA A 12 8.94 2.72 -15.14
N GLN A 13 10.24 2.92 -14.92
CA GLN A 13 11.32 2.36 -15.74
C GLN A 13 11.81 1.00 -15.24
N ASN A 14 11.14 0.39 -14.26
CA ASN A 14 11.53 -0.87 -13.62
C ASN A 14 12.93 -0.83 -12.97
N LYS A 15 13.43 0.37 -12.64
CA LYS A 15 14.72 0.58 -11.96
C LYS A 15 14.51 0.48 -10.45
N THR A 16 14.21 -0.74 -10.00
CA THR A 16 13.73 -1.03 -8.64
C THR A 16 14.63 -0.48 -7.53
N SER A 17 15.95 -0.72 -7.60
CA SER A 17 16.90 -0.23 -6.59
C SER A 17 16.93 1.30 -6.47
N ILE A 18 16.87 2.00 -7.61
CA ILE A 18 16.83 3.48 -7.65
C ILE A 18 15.50 3.98 -7.08
N ALA A 19 14.39 3.31 -7.44
CA ALA A 19 13.07 3.64 -6.94
C ALA A 19 13.01 3.52 -5.41
N VAL A 20 13.45 2.38 -4.85
CA VAL A 20 13.52 2.16 -3.40
C VAL A 20 14.34 3.26 -2.72
N THR A 21 15.55 3.52 -3.21
CA THR A 21 16.43 4.53 -2.61
C THR A 21 15.83 5.93 -2.64
N ALA A 22 15.28 6.34 -3.78
CA ALA A 22 14.69 7.67 -3.93
C ALA A 22 13.40 7.82 -3.12
N LEU A 23 12.54 6.80 -3.08
CA LEU A 23 11.30 6.84 -2.30
C LEU A 23 11.56 6.75 -0.80
N ALA A 24 12.58 6.01 -0.36
CA ALA A 24 13.04 6.01 1.03
C ALA A 24 13.49 7.41 1.47
N ARG A 25 14.22 8.14 0.61
CA ARG A 25 14.55 9.55 0.86
C ARG A 25 13.32 10.45 0.85
N ALA A 26 12.34 10.17 -0.01
CA ALA A 26 11.10 10.96 -0.06
C ALA A 26 10.30 10.85 1.24
N ILE A 27 10.18 9.65 1.82
CA ILE A 27 9.43 9.45 3.08
C ILE A 27 10.17 9.98 4.33
N ALA A 28 11.48 10.20 4.24
CA ALA A 28 12.26 10.79 5.32
C ALA A 28 12.09 12.32 5.40
N LEU A 29 11.49 12.95 4.39
CA LEU A 29 11.21 14.38 4.40
C LEU A 29 9.91 14.68 5.16
N PRO A 30 9.83 15.82 5.88
CA PRO A 30 8.59 16.27 6.51
C PRO A 30 7.45 16.39 5.50
N GLY A 31 6.25 15.96 5.89
CA GLY A 31 5.06 16.03 5.05
C GLY A 31 5.00 15.00 3.92
N ALA A 32 5.71 13.87 4.04
CA ALA A 32 5.63 12.78 3.09
C ALA A 32 4.17 12.30 2.92
N ALA A 33 3.67 12.37 1.68
CA ALA A 33 2.32 11.97 1.35
C ALA A 33 2.16 10.44 1.26
N SER A 34 0.93 9.95 1.43
CA SER A 34 0.61 8.50 1.33
C SER A 34 1.09 7.86 0.02
N VAL A 35 1.10 8.61 -1.09
CA VAL A 35 1.59 8.15 -2.39
C VAL A 35 3.08 7.77 -2.37
N CYS A 36 3.90 8.42 -1.55
CA CYS A 36 5.33 8.06 -1.42
C CYS A 36 5.48 6.69 -0.75
N TYR A 37 4.68 6.42 0.29
CA TYR A 37 4.65 5.13 0.97
C TYR A 37 4.12 4.02 0.07
N TYR A 38 3.05 4.29 -0.68
CA TYR A 38 2.51 3.35 -1.67
C TYR A 38 3.54 3.02 -2.76
N ASN A 39 4.17 4.03 -3.36
CA ASN A 39 5.18 3.80 -4.39
C ASN A 39 6.40 3.05 -3.83
N LEU A 40 6.80 3.32 -2.59
CA LEU A 40 7.90 2.59 -1.96
C LEU A 40 7.55 1.12 -1.77
N ALA A 41 6.32 0.83 -1.34
CA ALA A 41 5.83 -0.54 -1.26
C ALA A 41 5.86 -1.23 -2.62
N MET A 42 5.47 -0.53 -3.69
CA MET A 42 5.53 -1.10 -5.03
C MET A 42 6.95 -1.40 -5.49
N ALA A 43 7.89 -0.51 -5.22
CA ALA A 43 9.31 -0.76 -5.48
C ALA A 43 9.84 -1.96 -4.69
N LEU A 44 9.49 -2.09 -3.40
CA LEU A 44 9.90 -3.23 -2.57
C LEU A 44 9.24 -4.54 -3.00
N GLY A 45 7.98 -4.50 -3.42
CA GLY A 45 7.27 -5.65 -3.99
C GLY A 45 7.94 -6.16 -5.27
N ALA A 46 8.37 -5.25 -6.15
CA ALA A 46 9.16 -5.60 -7.34
C ALA A 46 10.54 -6.20 -6.96
N ALA A 47 11.10 -5.83 -5.81
CA ALA A 47 12.30 -6.45 -5.24
C ALA A 47 12.02 -7.76 -4.48
N ARG A 48 10.77 -8.25 -4.47
CA ARG A 48 10.28 -9.40 -3.68
C ARG A 48 10.37 -9.24 -2.17
N GLU A 49 10.60 -8.02 -1.67
CA GLU A 49 10.60 -7.69 -0.23
C GLU A 49 9.17 -7.43 0.27
N THR A 50 8.29 -8.41 0.08
CA THR A 50 6.84 -8.26 0.27
C THR A 50 6.41 -7.99 1.72
N GLU A 51 7.19 -8.46 2.71
CA GLU A 51 6.99 -8.16 4.14
C GLU A 51 7.13 -6.66 4.39
N ARG A 52 8.25 -6.07 3.97
CA ARG A 52 8.53 -4.65 4.14
C ARG A 52 7.57 -3.79 3.32
N ALA A 53 7.27 -4.23 2.09
CA ALA A 53 6.30 -3.56 1.24
C ALA A 53 4.93 -3.44 1.91
N THR A 54 4.48 -4.52 2.56
CA THR A 54 3.20 -4.56 3.28
C THR A 54 3.14 -3.52 4.40
N MET A 55 4.23 -3.35 5.17
CA MET A 55 4.30 -2.31 6.22
C MET A 55 4.11 -0.90 5.65
N PHE A 56 4.67 -0.63 4.48
CA PHE A 56 4.54 0.69 3.83
C PHE A 56 3.14 0.91 3.21
N LEU A 57 2.47 -0.14 2.73
CA LEU A 57 1.06 -0.04 2.33
C LEU A 57 0.16 0.28 3.54
N GLN A 58 0.38 -0.36 4.68
CA GLN A 58 -0.36 -0.05 5.91
C GLN A 58 -0.15 1.42 6.33
N LYS A 59 1.06 1.95 6.20
CA LYS A 59 1.32 3.38 6.43
C LYS A 59 0.60 4.27 5.42
N ALA A 60 0.56 3.91 4.14
CA ALA A 60 -0.19 4.65 3.14
C ALA A 60 -1.69 4.72 3.48
N ILE A 61 -2.29 3.60 3.88
CA ILE A 61 -3.68 3.53 4.35
C ILE A 61 -3.89 4.40 5.60
N ALA A 62 -2.99 4.30 6.59
CA ALA A 62 -3.11 5.07 7.84
C ALA A 62 -3.04 6.59 7.63
N LEU A 63 -2.34 7.05 6.59
CA LEU A 63 -2.29 8.47 6.22
C LEU A 63 -3.54 8.97 5.49
N ARG A 64 -4.33 8.06 4.90
CA ARG A 64 -5.60 8.37 4.24
C ARG A 64 -6.66 7.33 4.62
N PRO A 65 -7.11 7.33 5.89
CA PRO A 65 -8.05 6.33 6.39
C PRO A 65 -9.42 6.39 5.70
N ASP A 66 -9.76 7.54 5.12
CA ASP A 66 -11.02 7.80 4.41
C ASP A 66 -10.89 7.63 2.89
N ASP A 67 -9.81 7.02 2.41
CA ASP A 67 -9.60 6.68 0.99
C ASP A 67 -9.82 5.17 0.75
N PRO A 68 -11.08 4.74 0.56
CA PRO A 68 -11.42 3.34 0.25
C PRO A 68 -10.73 2.80 -1.01
N GLU A 69 -10.44 3.65 -2.01
CA GLU A 69 -9.76 3.21 -3.23
C GLU A 69 -8.31 2.81 -2.92
N LEU A 70 -7.59 3.63 -2.15
CA LEU A 70 -6.25 3.31 -1.67
C LEU A 70 -6.25 2.04 -0.80
N LEU A 71 -7.24 1.89 0.08
CA LEU A 71 -7.41 0.69 0.89
C LEU A 71 -7.56 -0.56 0.01
N MET A 72 -8.53 -0.56 -0.90
CA MET A 72 -8.83 -1.72 -1.74
C MET A 72 -7.65 -2.12 -2.62
N ARG A 73 -6.99 -1.15 -3.26
CA ARG A 73 -5.77 -1.40 -4.05
C ARG A 73 -4.68 -2.05 -3.20
N SER A 74 -4.40 -1.47 -2.04
CA SER A 74 -3.37 -1.96 -1.12
C SER A 74 -3.69 -3.38 -0.61
N VAL A 75 -4.96 -3.67 -0.30
CA VAL A 75 -5.42 -4.99 0.14
C VAL A 75 -5.29 -6.03 -0.95
N ARG A 76 -5.68 -5.73 -2.19
CA ARG A 76 -5.50 -6.66 -3.32
C ARG A 76 -4.01 -6.98 -3.55
N ILE A 77 -3.15 -5.97 -3.46
CA ILE A 77 -1.70 -6.16 -3.54
C ILE A 77 -1.19 -7.05 -2.40
N MET A 78 -1.55 -6.75 -1.15
CA MET A 78 -1.15 -7.55 0.01
C MET A 78 -1.60 -9.02 -0.11
N ASN A 79 -2.83 -9.25 -0.58
CA ASN A 79 -3.35 -10.60 -0.83
C ASN A 79 -2.55 -11.33 -1.92
N GLY A 80 -2.22 -10.65 -3.02
CA GLY A 80 -1.36 -11.21 -4.08
C GLY A 80 0.05 -11.57 -3.62
N TRP A 81 0.54 -10.92 -2.56
CA TRP A 81 1.80 -11.28 -1.89
C TRP A 81 1.66 -12.33 -0.78
N GLY A 82 0.48 -12.92 -0.61
CA GLY A 82 0.20 -13.90 0.43
C GLY A 82 0.02 -13.30 1.84
N ARG A 83 -0.09 -11.98 1.98
CA ARG A 83 -0.40 -11.30 3.26
C ARG A 83 -1.91 -11.18 3.48
N ARG A 84 -2.63 -12.29 3.26
CA ARG A 84 -4.10 -12.34 3.33
C ARG A 84 -4.64 -11.93 4.69
N ALA A 85 -4.03 -12.43 5.78
CA ALA A 85 -4.43 -12.06 7.14
C ALA A 85 -4.35 -10.54 7.38
N THR A 86 -3.24 -9.92 6.97
CA THR A 86 -3.05 -8.47 7.08
C THR A 86 -4.04 -7.68 6.22
N ALA A 87 -4.31 -8.16 5.00
CA ALA A 87 -5.32 -7.58 4.11
C ALA A 87 -6.73 -7.58 4.75
N ILE A 88 -7.16 -8.71 5.31
CA ILE A 88 -8.44 -8.85 6.00
C ILE A 88 -8.54 -7.89 7.19
N GLU A 89 -7.47 -7.78 7.99
CA GLU A 89 -7.47 -6.88 9.15
C GLU A 89 -7.58 -5.41 8.74
N CYS A 90 -6.98 -4.99 7.62
CA CYS A 90 -7.14 -3.63 7.11
C CYS A 90 -8.58 -3.33 6.70
N LEU A 91 -9.25 -4.27 6.01
CA LEU A 91 -10.66 -4.13 5.63
C LEU A 91 -11.57 -4.08 6.87
N ARG A 92 -11.35 -4.98 7.84
CA ARG A 92 -12.08 -4.98 9.11
C ARG A 92 -11.90 -3.67 9.87
N ALA A 93 -10.70 -3.12 9.92
CA ALA A 93 -10.44 -1.85 10.57
C ALA A 93 -11.20 -0.69 9.88
N PHE A 94 -11.28 -0.70 8.54
CA PHE A 94 -12.06 0.27 7.80
C PHE A 94 -13.56 0.16 8.12
N THR A 95 -14.16 -1.03 8.06
CA THR A 95 -15.58 -1.21 8.40
C THR A 95 -15.90 -0.86 9.86
N ARG A 96 -15.01 -1.21 10.80
CA ARG A 96 -15.15 -0.89 12.24
C ARG A 96 -15.15 0.60 12.52
N SER A 97 -14.52 1.41 11.67
CA SER A 97 -14.54 2.87 11.80
C SER A 97 -15.89 3.52 11.47
N GLY A 98 -16.91 2.73 11.14
CA GLY A 98 -18.24 3.20 10.75
C GLY A 98 -18.36 3.55 9.27
N ARG A 99 -17.25 3.47 8.51
CA ARG A 99 -17.25 3.65 7.06
C ARG A 99 -17.81 2.40 6.38
N ARG A 100 -19.02 2.53 5.83
CA ARG A 100 -19.66 1.48 5.03
C ARG A 100 -19.49 1.78 3.56
N ARG A 101 -18.90 0.84 2.83
CA ARG A 101 -18.79 0.88 1.37
C ARG A 101 -18.98 -0.54 0.86
N HIS A 102 -19.94 -0.71 -0.05
CA HIS A 102 -20.38 -2.03 -0.48
C HIS A 102 -19.26 -2.86 -1.12
N ASP A 103 -18.38 -2.22 -1.88
CA ASP A 103 -17.23 -2.87 -2.54
C ASP A 103 -16.13 -3.30 -1.56
N VAL A 104 -15.92 -2.57 -0.46
CA VAL A 104 -15.03 -2.98 0.64
C VAL A 104 -15.60 -4.20 1.36
N GLU A 105 -16.90 -4.21 1.62
CA GLU A 105 -17.60 -5.34 2.24
C GLU A 105 -17.55 -6.59 1.34
N LEU A 106 -17.79 -6.42 0.03
CA LEU A 106 -17.69 -7.49 -0.96
C LEU A 106 -16.28 -8.10 -0.99
N LEU A 107 -15.24 -7.25 -1.04
CA LEU A 107 -13.85 -7.72 -1.03
C LEU A 107 -13.49 -8.42 0.28
N LEU A 108 -14.03 -7.97 1.42
CA LEU A 108 -13.84 -8.65 2.70
C LEU A 108 -14.50 -10.04 2.68
N SER A 109 -15.71 -10.17 2.15
CA SER A 109 -16.39 -11.46 2.02
C SER A 109 -15.64 -12.41 1.07
N GLU A 110 -15.17 -11.92 -0.08
CA GLU A 110 -14.32 -12.66 -1.03
C GLU A 110 -13.08 -13.21 -0.31
N LEU A 111 -12.35 -12.35 0.42
CA LEU A 111 -11.15 -12.72 1.16
C LEU A 111 -11.40 -13.64 2.37
N LEU A 112 -12.64 -13.75 2.85
CA LEU A 112 -12.98 -14.72 3.90
C LEU A 112 -13.42 -16.06 3.31
N ALA A 113 -14.01 -16.07 2.12
CA ALA A 113 -14.53 -17.28 1.47
C ALA A 113 -13.44 -18.22 0.94
N ASP A 114 -12.31 -17.71 0.42
CA ASP A 114 -11.21 -18.61 -0.05
C ASP A 114 -10.25 -19.07 1.07
N SER A 115 -10.74 -19.23 2.31
CA SER A 115 -9.92 -19.60 3.49
C SER A 115 -10.10 -21.04 3.91
#